data_AF-A0AAJ1X8N7-F1
#
_entry.id   AF-A0AAJ1X8N7-F1
#
_cell.length_a   1.000
_cell.length_b   1.000
_cell.length_c   1.000
_cell.angle_alpha   90.00
_cell.angle_beta   90.00
_cell.angle_gamma   90.00
#
_symmetry.space_group_name_H-M   'P 1'
#
loop_
_entity.id
_entity.type
_entity.pdbx_description
1 polymer ?
#
loop_
_entity_poly.entity_id
_entity_poly.type
_entity_poly.pdbx_seq_one_letter_code
_entity_poly.pdbx_strand_id
1 'polypeptide(L)'
;KVDIEHTLGITNSTNKRLCKALESNGILEAVKGGYRINPTYHFRGQAQEQKIIKLFTTTLKQLCKILKPAEIGFLYKLLPYVHYETNMICINPHEIDSKEIQYLNIESIAQITEIHQKKISTLLRSLRKGGVIAETILEDKRHTFITLNPYIFYRKSGQPDNTLRGMFAASPYAPKNR
;
A
#
# COMPACT_ATOMS: atom_id res chain seq x y z
N LYS A 1 -4.89 -23.41 -10.60
CA LYS A 1 -5.32 -23.55 -9.19
C LYS A 1 -4.06 -23.53 -8.35
N VAL A 2 -3.93 -22.59 -7.42
CA VAL A 2 -2.71 -22.40 -6.61
C VAL A 2 -3.00 -22.91 -5.20
N ASP A 3 -2.12 -23.73 -4.66
CA ASP A 3 -2.23 -24.17 -3.27
C ASP A 3 -1.68 -23.10 -2.33
N ILE A 4 -2.55 -22.57 -1.47
CA ILE A 4 -2.23 -21.49 -0.51
C ILE A 4 -1.18 -21.99 0.50
N GLU A 5 -1.27 -23.25 0.92
CA GLU A 5 -0.35 -23.83 1.90
C GLU A 5 1.09 -23.80 1.39
N HIS A 6 1.31 -24.36 0.20
CA HIS A 6 2.61 -24.40 -0.46
C HIS A 6 3.11 -22.99 -0.83
N THR A 7 2.24 -22.12 -1.34
CA THR A 7 2.62 -20.78 -1.82
C THR A 7 3.07 -19.87 -0.69
N LEU A 8 2.42 -19.96 0.48
CA LEU A 8 2.77 -19.14 1.64
C LEU A 8 3.80 -19.81 2.55
N GLY A 9 4.16 -21.07 2.31
CA GLY A 9 5.08 -21.82 3.15
C GLY A 9 4.56 -22.01 4.58
N ILE A 10 3.25 -22.21 4.74
CA ILE A 10 2.58 -22.34 6.05
C ILE A 10 2.11 -23.77 6.29
N THR A 11 1.86 -24.13 7.56
CA THR A 11 1.31 -25.45 7.90
C THR A 11 -0.17 -25.57 7.52
N ASN A 12 -0.65 -26.80 7.30
CA ASN A 12 -2.06 -27.08 7.07
C ASN A 12 -3.01 -26.49 8.13
N SER A 13 -2.63 -26.57 9.41
CA SER A 13 -3.42 -26.01 10.52
C SER A 13 -3.52 -24.48 10.44
N THR A 14 -2.42 -23.81 10.06
CA THR A 14 -2.38 -22.35 9.84
C THR A 14 -3.20 -21.98 8.61
N ASN A 15 -3.06 -22.73 7.52
CA ASN A 15 -3.81 -22.53 6.29
C ASN A 15 -5.33 -22.62 6.52
N LYS A 16 -5.80 -23.62 7.29
CA LYS A 16 -7.21 -23.75 7.67
C LYS A 16 -7.73 -22.53 8.46
N ARG A 17 -6.96 -22.06 9.45
CA ARG A 17 -7.32 -20.86 10.22
C ARG A 17 -7.35 -19.61 9.35
N LEU A 18 -6.36 -19.44 8.46
CA LEU A 18 -6.29 -18.33 7.52
C LEU A 18 -7.50 -18.33 6.57
N CYS A 19 -7.76 -19.45 5.89
CA CYS A 19 -8.90 -19.57 4.97
C CYS A 19 -10.21 -19.23 5.68
N LYS A 20 -10.45 -19.83 6.86
CA LYS A 20 -11.66 -19.56 7.66
C LYS A 20 -11.80 -18.08 8.01
N ALA A 21 -10.71 -17.42 8.39
CA ALA A 21 -10.73 -16.00 8.70
C ALA A 21 -11.05 -15.15 7.45
N LEU A 22 -10.42 -15.45 6.31
CA LEU A 22 -10.65 -14.74 5.06
C LEU A 22 -12.08 -14.94 4.53
N GLU A 23 -12.65 -16.14 4.67
CA GLU A 23 -14.05 -16.42 4.32
C GLU A 23 -15.02 -15.68 5.25
N SER A 24 -14.76 -15.70 6.57
CA SER A 24 -15.61 -15.00 7.55
C SER A 24 -15.64 -13.48 7.32
N ASN A 25 -14.59 -12.93 6.71
CA ASN A 25 -14.50 -11.52 6.33
C ASN A 25 -14.95 -11.27 4.87
N GLY A 26 -15.46 -12.28 4.17
CA GLY A 26 -15.92 -12.17 2.78
C GLY A 26 -14.82 -11.90 1.75
N ILE A 27 -13.55 -12.10 2.10
CA ILE A 27 -12.39 -11.90 1.21
C ILE A 27 -12.21 -13.12 0.29
N LEU A 28 -12.43 -14.32 0.84
CA LEU A 28 -12.46 -15.58 0.08
C LEU A 28 -13.88 -16.11 -0.03
N GLU A 29 -14.20 -16.67 -1.18
CA GLU A 29 -15.44 -17.37 -1.49
C GLU A 29 -15.11 -18.83 -1.79
N ALA A 30 -15.71 -19.77 -1.05
CA ALA A 30 -15.63 -21.19 -1.39
C ALA A 30 -16.33 -21.46 -2.73
N VAL A 31 -15.63 -22.14 -3.63
CA VAL A 31 -16.14 -22.56 -4.94
C VAL A 31 -15.84 -24.04 -5.15
N LYS A 32 -16.49 -24.66 -6.15
CA LYS A 32 -16.27 -26.09 -6.44
C LYS A 32 -14.78 -26.35 -6.69
N GLY A 33 -14.15 -27.06 -5.76
CA GLY A 33 -12.75 -27.41 -5.84
C GLY A 33 -11.77 -26.30 -5.42
N GLY A 34 -12.13 -25.30 -4.62
CA GLY A 34 -11.15 -24.38 -4.03
C GLY A 34 -11.75 -23.07 -3.51
N TYR A 35 -10.94 -22.01 -3.53
CA TYR A 35 -11.36 -20.66 -3.17
C TYR A 35 -11.18 -19.71 -4.35
N ARG A 36 -12.07 -18.70 -4.42
CA ARG A 36 -11.93 -17.52 -5.27
C ARG A 36 -11.77 -16.30 -4.35
N ILE A 37 -11.00 -15.30 -4.78
CA ILE A 37 -11.00 -14.00 -4.09
C ILE A 37 -12.26 -13.24 -4.50
N ASN A 38 -12.94 -12.64 -3.54
CA ASN A 38 -14.14 -11.85 -3.80
C ASN A 38 -13.78 -10.64 -4.70
N PRO A 39 -14.38 -10.54 -5.90
CA PRO A 39 -14.08 -9.49 -6.87
C PRO A 39 -14.48 -8.10 -6.40
N THR A 40 -15.33 -7.99 -5.38
CA THR A 40 -15.68 -6.71 -4.72
C THR A 40 -14.45 -6.04 -4.11
N TYR A 41 -13.51 -6.83 -3.58
CA TYR A 41 -12.30 -6.31 -2.94
C TYR A 41 -11.08 -6.33 -3.85
N HIS A 42 -10.92 -7.40 -4.63
CA HIS A 42 -9.76 -7.56 -5.52
C HIS A 42 -10.18 -8.22 -6.83
N PHE A 43 -9.90 -7.53 -7.93
CA PHE A 43 -10.09 -8.05 -9.28
C PHE A 43 -8.90 -7.66 -10.16
N ARG A 44 -8.81 -8.32 -11.32
CA ARG A 44 -7.83 -7.99 -12.36
C ARG A 44 -8.57 -7.69 -13.64
N GLY A 45 -8.22 -6.58 -14.28
CA GLY A 45 -8.82 -6.16 -15.55
C GLY A 45 -9.24 -4.70 -15.52
N GLN A 46 -10.17 -4.35 -16.41
CA GLN A 46 -10.76 -3.02 -16.44
C GLN A 46 -11.73 -2.85 -15.27
N ALA A 47 -11.64 -1.72 -14.60
CA ALA A 47 -12.56 -1.33 -13.54
C ALA A 47 -13.69 -0.48 -14.12
N GLN A 48 -14.92 -0.77 -13.73
CA GLN A 48 -16.07 0.10 -14.01
C GLN A 48 -16.19 1.22 -12.97
N GLU A 49 -15.64 1.01 -11.77
CA GLU A 49 -15.71 1.95 -10.64
C GLU A 49 -14.54 2.95 -10.62
N GLN A 50 -14.83 4.18 -10.16
CA GLN A 50 -13.87 5.28 -10.14
C GLN A 50 -12.99 5.32 -8.87
N LYS A 51 -13.37 4.61 -7.79
CA LYS A 51 -12.72 4.69 -6.46
C LYS A 51 -11.77 3.53 -6.14
N ILE A 52 -11.17 2.95 -7.17
CA ILE A 52 -10.21 1.87 -7.02
C ILE A 52 -8.78 2.38 -6.84
N ILE A 53 -7.89 1.51 -6.35
CA ILE A 53 -6.44 1.72 -6.37
C ILE A 53 -5.81 0.62 -7.22
N LYS A 54 -4.97 1.01 -8.17
CA LYS A 54 -4.27 0.06 -9.05
C LYS A 54 -3.05 -0.48 -8.32
N LEU A 55 -2.85 -1.79 -8.39
CA LEU A 55 -1.66 -2.47 -7.93
C LEU A 55 -0.91 -3.05 -9.13
N PHE A 56 0.36 -2.70 -9.30
CA PHE A 56 1.19 -3.26 -10.36
C PHE A 56 1.75 -4.61 -9.93
N THR A 57 1.26 -5.70 -10.53
CA THR A 57 1.61 -7.08 -10.12
C THR A 57 3.11 -7.35 -10.18
N THR A 58 3.81 -6.81 -11.18
CA THR A 58 5.28 -6.94 -11.31
C THR A 58 6.00 -6.28 -10.15
N THR A 59 5.65 -5.04 -9.83
CA THR A 59 6.25 -4.29 -8.72
C THR A 59 5.91 -4.93 -7.38
N LEU A 60 4.66 -5.36 -7.18
CA LEU A 60 4.24 -6.04 -5.95
C LEU A 60 5.02 -7.34 -5.72
N LYS A 61 5.25 -8.14 -6.77
CA LYS A 61 6.08 -9.35 -6.68
C LYS A 61 7.52 -9.03 -6.26
N GLN A 62 8.08 -7.92 -6.73
CA GLN A 62 9.42 -7.47 -6.30
C GLN A 62 9.40 -7.04 -4.83
N LEU A 63 8.37 -6.31 -4.40
CA LEU A 63 8.19 -5.95 -2.99
C LEU A 63 8.09 -7.16 -2.08
N CYS A 64 7.38 -8.22 -2.49
CA CYS A 64 7.29 -9.46 -1.72
C CYS A 64 8.64 -10.17 -1.51
N LYS A 65 9.68 -9.84 -2.29
CA LYS A 65 11.04 -10.39 -2.10
C LYS A 65 11.86 -9.62 -1.08
N ILE A 66 11.54 -8.34 -0.85
CA ILE A 66 12.31 -7.45 0.02
C ILE A 66 11.58 -7.14 1.34
N LEU A 67 10.24 -7.20 1.33
CA LEU A 67 9.39 -6.93 2.48
C LEU A 67 8.88 -8.22 3.10
N LYS A 68 8.75 -8.21 4.42
CA LYS A 68 8.11 -9.26 5.21
C LYS A 68 6.58 -9.22 5.02
N PRO A 69 5.87 -10.36 5.19
CA PRO A 69 4.42 -10.40 5.10
C PRO A 69 3.70 -9.37 5.99
N ALA A 70 4.23 -9.09 7.18
CA ALA A 70 3.65 -8.08 8.09
C ALA A 70 3.78 -6.65 7.54
N GLU A 71 4.85 -6.33 6.80
CA GLU A 71 5.07 -5.01 6.20
C GLU A 71 4.15 -4.81 4.99
N ILE A 72 3.96 -5.88 4.20
CA ILE A 72 2.99 -5.91 3.11
C ILE A 72 1.57 -5.75 3.66
N GLY A 73 1.22 -6.49 4.73
CA GLY A 73 -0.09 -6.36 5.38
C GLY A 73 -0.34 -4.95 5.93
N PHE A 74 0.68 -4.32 6.51
CA PHE A 74 0.60 -2.91 6.92
C PHE A 74 0.37 -1.97 5.74
N LEU A 75 1.11 -2.14 4.65
CA LEU A 75 0.93 -1.37 3.42
C LEU A 75 -0.50 -1.52 2.85
N TYR A 76 -1.07 -2.72 2.89
CA TYR A 76 -2.46 -2.97 2.50
C TYR A 76 -3.46 -2.18 3.36
N LYS A 77 -3.22 -2.04 4.66
CA LYS A 77 -4.08 -1.22 5.55
C LYS A 77 -4.06 0.28 5.21
N LEU A 78 -3.00 0.77 4.54
CA LEU A 78 -2.87 2.18 4.16
C LEU A 78 -3.57 2.51 2.84
N LEU A 79 -3.82 1.52 1.97
CA LEU A 79 -4.36 1.76 0.62
C LEU A 79 -5.68 2.54 0.59
N PRO A 80 -6.66 2.31 1.49
CA PRO A 80 -7.89 3.09 1.53
C PRO A 80 -7.66 4.59 1.72
N TYR A 81 -6.55 4.98 2.36
CA TYR A 81 -6.22 6.34 2.75
C TYR A 81 -5.30 7.07 1.76
N VAL A 82 -4.96 6.45 0.62
CA VAL A 82 -4.15 7.10 -0.41
C VAL A 82 -5.00 8.14 -1.14
N HIS A 83 -4.54 9.39 -1.18
CA HIS A 83 -5.20 10.49 -1.86
C HIS A 83 -5.24 10.27 -3.37
N TYR A 84 -6.36 10.62 -4.00
CA TYR A 84 -6.61 10.35 -5.42
C TYR A 84 -5.60 11.04 -6.34
N GLU A 85 -5.24 12.30 -6.07
CA GLU A 85 -4.36 13.09 -6.94
C GLU A 85 -2.89 13.07 -6.52
N THR A 86 -2.64 13.19 -5.22
CA THR A 86 -1.30 13.44 -4.68
C THR A 86 -0.61 12.15 -4.21
N ASN A 87 -1.33 11.04 -4.15
CA ASN A 87 -0.85 9.77 -3.59
C ASN A 87 -0.38 9.85 -2.12
N MET A 88 -0.72 10.94 -1.42
CA MET A 88 -0.44 11.13 0.01
C MET A 88 -1.35 10.26 0.88
N ILE A 89 -0.90 9.85 2.06
CA ILE A 89 -1.76 9.19 3.05
C ILE A 89 -2.55 10.25 3.81
N CYS A 90 -3.88 10.21 3.71
CA CYS A 90 -4.81 11.17 4.31
C CYS A 90 -6.13 10.51 4.72
N ILE A 91 -6.85 11.15 5.65
CA ILE A 91 -8.15 10.62 6.13
C ILE A 91 -9.28 10.86 5.11
N ASN A 92 -9.13 11.85 4.24
CA ASN A 92 -10.05 12.26 3.19
C ASN A 92 -9.45 12.02 1.78
N PRO A 93 -9.28 10.77 1.34
CA PRO A 93 -8.57 10.40 0.10
C PRO A 93 -9.18 10.92 -1.21
N HIS A 94 -10.36 11.53 -1.14
CA HIS A 94 -11.10 12.05 -2.28
C HIS A 94 -11.38 13.55 -2.18
N GLU A 95 -10.71 14.25 -1.27
CA GLU A 95 -10.79 15.70 -1.19
C GLU A 95 -10.26 16.34 -2.48
N ILE A 96 -10.95 17.37 -2.96
CA ILE A 96 -10.59 18.05 -4.20
C ILE A 96 -9.82 19.33 -3.87
N ASP A 97 -10.22 20.04 -2.81
CA ASP A 97 -9.48 21.22 -2.39
C ASP A 97 -8.18 20.81 -1.69
N SER A 98 -7.06 21.05 -2.36
CA SER A 98 -5.72 20.80 -1.83
C SER A 98 -5.45 21.42 -0.45
N LYS A 99 -6.15 22.49 -0.07
CA LYS A 99 -6.01 23.13 1.25
C LYS A 99 -6.73 22.38 2.37
N GLU A 100 -7.70 21.56 2.01
CA GLU A 100 -8.52 20.77 2.94
C GLU A 100 -8.03 19.33 3.09
N ILE A 101 -6.94 18.94 2.40
CA ILE A 101 -6.34 17.60 2.54
C ILE A 101 -5.78 17.43 3.95
N GLN A 102 -6.27 16.43 4.66
CA GLN A 102 -5.88 16.11 6.04
C GLN A 102 -4.98 14.88 6.07
N TYR A 103 -3.66 15.11 6.00
CA TYR A 103 -2.66 14.04 6.00
C TYR A 103 -2.65 13.28 7.34
N LEU A 104 -2.35 11.98 7.27
CA LEU A 104 -2.24 11.13 8.46
C LEU A 104 -0.80 11.11 8.96
N ASN A 105 -0.59 11.59 10.19
CA ASN A 105 0.70 11.47 10.88
C ASN A 105 0.87 10.06 11.51
N ILE A 106 2.01 9.80 12.15
CA ILE A 106 2.32 8.50 12.77
C ILE A 106 1.27 8.07 13.81
N GLU A 107 0.80 9.01 14.63
CA GLU A 107 -0.19 8.74 15.67
C GLU A 107 -1.54 8.38 15.05
N SER A 108 -2.01 9.16 14.06
CA SER A 108 -3.25 8.88 13.36
C SER A 108 -3.17 7.55 12.61
N ILE A 109 -2.02 7.23 11.97
CA ILE A 109 -1.79 5.92 11.34
C ILE A 109 -1.86 4.79 12.37
N ALA A 110 -1.29 4.97 13.56
CA ALA A 110 -1.38 3.97 14.62
C ALA A 110 -2.83 3.70 15.03
N GLN A 111 -3.64 4.75 15.15
CA GLN A 111 -5.07 4.66 15.48
C GLN A 111 -5.85 3.94 14.38
N ILE A 112 -5.77 4.39 13.12
CA ILE A 112 -6.55 3.80 12.01
C ILE A 112 -6.13 2.37 11.65
N THR A 113 -4.89 1.98 11.97
CA THR A 113 -4.40 0.62 11.69
C THR A 113 -4.47 -0.31 12.90
N GLU A 114 -4.80 0.22 14.08
CA GLU A 114 -4.77 -0.48 15.37
C GLU A 114 -3.40 -1.13 15.67
N ILE A 115 -2.32 -0.46 15.26
CA ILE A 115 -0.96 -0.92 15.48
C ILE A 115 -0.26 0.05 16.42
N HIS A 116 0.39 -0.48 17.45
CA HIS A 116 1.14 0.33 18.41
C HIS A 116 2.17 1.26 17.72
N GLN A 117 2.21 2.54 18.12
CA GLN A 117 3.03 3.58 17.47
C GLN A 117 4.51 3.20 17.28
N LYS A 118 5.16 2.60 18.30
CA LYS A 118 6.55 2.11 18.19
C LYS A 118 6.77 1.16 17.00
N LYS A 119 5.76 0.35 16.67
CA LYS A 119 5.79 -0.58 15.54
C LYS A 119 5.56 0.14 14.21
N ILE A 120 4.70 1.16 14.17
CA ILE A 120 4.49 2.01 12.99
C ILE A 120 5.80 2.62 12.50
N SER A 121 6.60 3.23 13.38
CA SER A 121 7.87 3.85 12.99
C SER A 121 8.87 2.84 12.39
N THR A 122 8.83 1.59 12.84
CA THR A 122 9.65 0.50 12.28
C THR A 122 9.14 0.07 10.91
N LEU A 123 7.81 -0.06 10.76
CA LEU A 123 7.17 -0.44 9.51
C LEU A 123 7.39 0.63 8.42
N LEU A 124 7.15 1.91 8.73
CA LEU A 124 7.38 3.04 7.82
C LEU A 124 8.85 3.11 7.38
N ARG A 125 9.79 2.93 8.32
CA ARG A 125 11.22 2.87 7.99
C ARG A 125 11.54 1.77 7.00
N SER A 126 10.93 0.60 7.15
CA SER A 126 11.13 -0.53 6.22
C SER A 126 10.56 -0.23 4.84
N LEU A 127 9.33 0.29 4.78
CA LEU A 127 8.71 0.74 3.53
C LEU A 127 9.54 1.79 2.81
N ARG A 128 10.09 2.77 3.54
CA ARG A 128 10.96 3.82 3.01
C ARG A 128 12.26 3.23 2.44
N LYS A 129 12.90 2.30 3.16
CA LYS A 129 14.09 1.58 2.67
C LYS A 129 13.80 0.78 1.40
N GLY A 130 12.59 0.22 1.28
CA GLY A 130 12.12 -0.48 0.08
C GLY A 130 11.67 0.43 -1.06
N GLY A 131 11.79 1.76 -0.94
CA GLY A 131 11.34 2.72 -1.95
C GLY A 131 9.81 2.78 -2.12
N VAL A 132 9.06 2.27 -1.15
CA VAL A 132 7.58 2.20 -1.21
C VAL A 132 6.94 3.53 -0.84
N ILE A 133 7.57 4.28 0.05
CA ILE A 133 7.08 5.58 0.52
C ILE A 133 8.18 6.63 0.49
N ALA A 134 7.77 7.88 0.34
CA ALA A 134 8.56 9.06 0.62
C ALA A 134 7.95 9.79 1.81
N GLU A 135 8.79 10.39 2.64
CA GLU A 135 8.38 11.26 3.74
C GLU A 135 8.79 12.69 3.42
N THR A 136 7.86 13.62 3.54
CA THR A 136 8.13 15.05 3.37
C THR A 136 7.96 15.73 4.71
N ILE A 137 9.00 16.44 5.13
CA ILE A 137 9.08 17.16 6.40
C ILE A 137 8.84 18.64 6.12
N LEU A 138 7.84 19.23 6.76
CA LEU A 138 7.59 20.67 6.71
C LEU A 138 8.45 21.41 7.75
N GLU A 139 8.55 22.74 7.62
CA GLU A 139 9.55 23.60 8.28
C GLU A 139 9.78 23.34 9.79
N ASP A 140 8.74 22.96 10.54
CA ASP A 140 8.85 22.76 12.00
C ASP A 140 9.20 21.32 12.43
N LYS A 141 9.57 20.42 11.51
CA LYS A 141 9.88 18.97 11.74
C LYS A 141 8.77 18.13 12.41
N ARG A 142 7.71 18.76 12.90
CA ARG A 142 6.55 18.15 13.56
C ARG A 142 5.52 17.64 12.57
N HIS A 143 5.50 18.21 11.38
CA HIS A 143 4.54 17.88 10.33
C HIS A 143 5.27 17.10 9.24
N THR A 144 5.17 15.78 9.33
CA THR A 144 5.64 14.86 8.30
C THR A 144 4.43 14.22 7.65
N PHE A 145 4.31 14.37 6.33
CA PHE A 145 3.35 13.61 5.55
C PHE A 145 4.05 12.53 4.73
N ILE A 146 3.29 11.49 4.41
CA ILE A 146 3.80 10.30 3.72
C ILE A 146 3.12 10.21 2.36
N THR A 147 3.92 9.99 1.33
CA THR A 147 3.46 9.78 -0.05
C THR A 147 3.81 8.35 -0.47
N LEU A 148 2.86 7.64 -1.10
CA LEU A 148 3.13 6.31 -1.67
C LEU A 148 3.68 6.42 -3.09
N ASN A 149 4.65 5.56 -3.38
CA ASN A 149 5.26 5.48 -4.71
C ASN A 149 4.21 5.11 -5.78
N PRO A 150 3.99 5.96 -6.80
CA PRO A 150 2.98 5.74 -7.83
C PRO A 150 3.27 4.53 -8.73
N TYR A 151 4.53 4.07 -8.79
CA TYR A 151 4.92 2.88 -9.56
C TYR A 151 4.55 1.56 -8.86
N ILE A 152 4.08 1.65 -7.62
CA ILE A 152 3.58 0.51 -6.84
C ILE A 152 2.05 0.59 -6.74
N PHE A 153 1.52 1.76 -6.37
CA PHE A 153 0.09 2.00 -6.23
C PHE A 153 -0.34 3.33 -6.83
N TYR A 154 -1.42 3.34 -7.59
CA TYR A 154 -1.94 4.59 -8.17
C TYR A 154 -3.45 4.55 -8.34
N ARG A 155 -4.14 5.61 -7.88
CA ARG A 155 -5.61 5.71 -7.96
C ARG A 155 -6.08 6.34 -9.26
N LYS A 156 -5.46 7.45 -9.66
CA LYS A 156 -5.90 8.24 -10.81
C LYS A 156 -5.77 7.47 -12.13
N SER A 157 -6.62 7.81 -13.09
CA SER A 157 -6.53 7.29 -14.45
C SER A 157 -5.25 7.78 -15.12
N GLY A 158 -4.71 7.01 -16.07
CA GLY A 158 -3.47 7.36 -16.75
C GLY A 158 -2.23 7.14 -15.88
N GLN A 159 -1.28 8.07 -15.99
CA GLN A 159 0.03 8.01 -15.36
C GLN A 159 0.16 9.10 -14.28
N PRO A 160 1.02 8.91 -13.26
CA PRO A 160 1.41 9.97 -12.33
C PRO A 160 2.03 11.16 -13.06
N ASP A 161 1.81 12.38 -12.55
CA ASP A 161 2.44 13.58 -13.08
C ASP A 161 3.97 13.58 -12.88
N ASN A 162 4.66 14.50 -13.56
CA ASN A 162 6.13 14.54 -13.51
C ASN A 162 6.70 14.89 -12.13
N THR A 163 5.96 15.62 -11.29
CA THR A 163 6.37 15.95 -9.92
C THR A 163 6.38 14.68 -9.07
N LEU A 164 5.27 13.94 -9.07
CA LEU A 164 5.14 12.69 -8.32
C LEU A 164 6.10 11.62 -8.86
N ARG A 165 6.31 11.56 -10.18
CA ARG A 165 7.33 10.67 -10.78
C ARG A 165 8.74 11.05 -10.36
N GLY A 166 9.09 12.34 -10.40
CA GLY A 166 10.39 12.86 -10.03
C GLY A 166 10.72 12.57 -8.57
N MET A 167 9.73 12.68 -7.67
CA MET A 167 9.89 12.39 -6.24
C MET A 167 10.46 10.99 -5.95
N PHE A 168 10.13 9.98 -6.76
CA PHE A 168 10.58 8.60 -6.56
C PHE A 168 11.66 8.12 -7.53
N ALA A 169 11.85 8.81 -8.67
CA ALA A 169 12.79 8.39 -9.72
C ALA A 169 14.05 9.26 -9.82
N ALA A 170 14.06 10.45 -9.21
CA ALA A 170 15.23 11.32 -9.25
C ALA A 170 16.40 10.73 -8.45
N SER A 171 17.61 10.92 -8.98
CA SER A 171 18.86 10.51 -8.34
C SER A 171 19.66 11.75 -7.94
N PRO A 172 20.48 11.67 -6.87
CA PRO A 172 21.41 12.73 -6.53
C PRO A 172 22.34 13.05 -7.71
N TYR A 173 22.66 14.33 -7.90
CA TYR A 173 23.69 14.73 -8.85
C TYR A 173 25.04 14.12 -8.45
N ALA A 174 25.67 13.39 -9.36
CA ALA A 174 27.02 12.87 -9.21
C ALA A 174 27.96 13.66 -10.14
N PRO A 175 28.83 14.54 -9.62
CA PRO A 175 29.80 15.23 -10.47
C PRO A 175 30.71 14.20 -11.14
N LYS A 176 30.91 14.31 -12.46
CA LYS A 176 31.95 13.53 -13.14
C LYS A 176 33.29 13.97 -12.58
N ASN A 177 34.01 13.08 -11.90
CA ASN A 177 35.41 13.30 -11.56
C ASN A 177 36.15 13.58 -12.87
N ARG A 178 36.75 14.77 -12.98
CA ARG A 178 37.63 15.15 -14.09
C ARG A 178 38.96 14.45 -13.95
#